data_AF-A0A7S3KM06-F1
#
_entry.id   AF-A0A7S3KM06-F1
#
_cell.length_a   1.000
_cell.length_b   1.000
_cell.length_c   1.000
_cell.angle_alpha   90.00
_cell.angle_beta   90.00
_cell.angle_gamma   90.00
#
_symmetry.space_group_name_H-M   'P 1'
#
loop_
_entity.id
_entity.type
_entity.pdbx_description
1 polymer ?
#
loop_
_entity_poly.entity_id
_entity_poly.type
_entity_poly.pdbx_seq_one_letter_code
_entity_poly.pdbx_strand_id
1 'polypeptide(L)'
;IKMSGWHPSDRSTLSQRKITAVRAGNNITQPGTLGNYFNSTGTSSRTIAQAHFRALRCYRHYCRMVPWMIKIYSMNESFTEAEAKKNLARHWRHANKVRNPAVVDAMVTSWYERMQNIKQLDIWGGQVYDLLGPQSKEQYIKTEGYSFYDDAKYKGKSEFVKDFYKGGRKAMY
;
A
#
# COMPACT_ATOMS: atom_id res chain seq x y z
N ILE A 1 -2.33 -26.87 38.15
CA ILE A 1 -2.01 -26.10 36.91
C ILE A 1 -3.24 -26.16 36.01
N LYS A 2 -4.04 -25.08 35.94
CA LYS A 2 -5.18 -24.97 35.00
C LYS A 2 -4.87 -23.79 34.06
N MET A 3 -4.56 -24.11 32.81
CA MET A 3 -4.40 -23.13 31.74
C MET A 3 -5.74 -23.00 31.00
N SER A 4 -6.40 -21.85 31.13
CA SER A 4 -7.27 -21.32 30.09
C SER A 4 -7.32 -19.81 30.23
N GLY A 5 -6.70 -19.10 29.28
CA GLY A 5 -6.63 -17.65 29.21
C GLY A 5 -7.95 -17.02 28.76
N TRP A 6 -9.04 -17.29 29.47
CA TRP A 6 -10.34 -16.65 29.27
C TRP A 6 -10.55 -15.59 30.35
N HIS A 7 -10.54 -14.31 29.96
CA HIS A 7 -10.83 -13.21 30.88
C HIS A 7 -12.34 -12.88 30.83
N PRO A 8 -13.05 -12.70 31.96
CA PRO A 8 -14.51 -12.45 31.96
C PRO A 8 -14.96 -11.21 31.16
N SER A 9 -14.08 -10.24 30.92
CA SER A 9 -14.35 -9.10 30.03
C SER A 9 -14.54 -9.48 28.55
N ASP A 10 -14.10 -10.68 28.15
CA ASP A 10 -14.29 -11.19 26.79
C ASP A 10 -15.76 -11.57 26.49
N ARG A 11 -16.61 -11.68 27.53
CA ARG A 11 -18.06 -11.94 27.36
C ARG A 11 -18.88 -10.71 27.03
N SER A 12 -18.53 -9.54 27.57
CA SER A 12 -19.36 -8.33 27.45
C SER A 12 -19.28 -7.66 26.07
N THR A 13 -18.25 -7.97 25.28
CA THR A 13 -18.13 -7.47 23.90
C THR A 13 -18.90 -8.31 22.87
N LEU A 14 -19.34 -9.51 23.24
CA LEU A 14 -20.09 -10.43 22.36
C LEU A 14 -21.58 -10.06 22.23
N SER A 15 -22.16 -9.41 23.24
CA SER A 15 -23.61 -9.10 23.22
C SER A 15 -23.97 -7.91 22.33
N GLN A 16 -23.01 -7.09 21.92
CA GLN A 16 -23.25 -5.88 21.09
C GLN A 16 -22.92 -6.06 19.59
N ARG A 17 -22.42 -7.23 19.15
CA ARG A 17 -22.06 -7.47 17.73
C ARG A 17 -22.90 -8.60 17.12
N LYS A 18 -24.17 -8.29 16.78
CA LYS A 18 -25.10 -9.22 16.10
C LYS A 18 -24.97 -9.26 14.57
N ILE A 19 -23.81 -8.94 14.01
CA ILE A 19 -23.46 -9.28 12.63
C ILE A 19 -22.05 -9.89 12.68
N THR A 20 -21.96 -11.16 12.30
CA THR A 20 -20.74 -11.97 12.08
C THR A 20 -19.80 -12.16 13.27
N ALA A 21 -20.18 -13.06 14.18
CA ALA A 21 -19.22 -13.74 15.06
C ALA A 21 -18.34 -14.70 14.23
N VAL A 22 -17.40 -14.15 13.46
CA VAL A 22 -16.33 -14.96 12.88
C VAL A 22 -15.47 -15.44 14.05
N ARG A 23 -15.40 -16.77 14.19
CA ARG A 23 -14.64 -17.51 15.21
C ARG A 23 -13.31 -16.82 15.50
N ALA A 24 -12.86 -16.81 16.76
CA ALA A 24 -11.52 -16.39 17.16
C ALA A 24 -10.45 -17.32 16.54
N GLY A 25 -10.26 -17.20 15.22
CA GLY A 25 -9.29 -17.92 14.43
C GLY A 25 -8.02 -17.11 14.27
N ASN A 26 -6.90 -17.80 14.05
CA ASN A 26 -5.64 -17.16 13.74
C ASN A 26 -5.77 -16.41 12.40
N ASN A 27 -5.98 -15.10 12.50
CA ASN A 27 -6.12 -14.22 11.36
C ASN A 27 -4.81 -13.98 10.60
N ILE A 28 -3.69 -14.43 11.19
CA ILE A 28 -2.37 -14.44 10.55
C ILE A 28 -2.27 -15.69 9.66
N THR A 29 -2.61 -16.90 10.10
CA THR A 29 -2.32 -18.12 9.31
C THR A 29 -3.47 -18.61 8.45
N GLN A 30 -4.71 -18.21 8.72
CA GLN A 30 -5.84 -18.68 7.92
C GLN A 30 -5.96 -17.88 6.62
N PRO A 31 -6.00 -18.52 5.44
CA PRO A 31 -6.50 -17.91 4.22
C PRO A 31 -7.96 -17.49 4.45
N GLY A 32 -8.43 -16.44 3.76
CA GLY A 32 -9.82 -15.99 3.87
C GLY A 32 -10.81 -17.14 3.66
N THR A 33 -11.82 -17.24 4.52
CA THR A 33 -12.76 -18.38 4.64
C THR A 33 -13.89 -18.43 3.60
N LEU A 34 -13.77 -17.72 2.47
CA LEU A 34 -14.74 -17.77 1.37
C LEU A 34 -13.98 -17.86 0.05
N GLY A 35 -14.64 -18.32 -1.03
CA GLY A 35 -14.08 -18.57 -2.37
C GLY A 35 -13.25 -17.43 -3.00
N ASN A 36 -13.22 -16.26 -2.36
CA ASN A 36 -12.21 -15.22 -2.53
C ASN A 36 -11.03 -15.45 -1.57
N TYR A 37 -10.10 -16.34 -1.94
CA TYR A 37 -8.76 -16.50 -1.31
C TYR A 37 -7.91 -15.21 -1.32
N PHE A 38 -8.47 -14.09 -1.80
CA PHE A 38 -7.82 -12.82 -2.04
C PHE A 38 -8.33 -11.68 -1.16
N ASN A 39 -9.31 -11.89 -0.28
CA ASN A 39 -9.77 -10.84 0.64
C ASN A 39 -9.10 -10.98 2.01
N SER A 40 -8.90 -9.86 2.71
CA SER A 40 -8.50 -9.86 4.12
C SER A 40 -9.46 -10.78 4.88
N THR A 41 -8.93 -11.68 5.72
CA THR A 41 -9.75 -12.58 6.54
C THR A 41 -10.88 -11.79 7.21
N GLY A 42 -12.12 -12.30 7.20
CA GLY A 42 -13.29 -11.58 7.76
C GLY A 42 -13.20 -11.27 9.26
N THR A 43 -12.15 -11.73 9.94
CA THR A 43 -11.80 -11.34 11.31
C THR A 43 -10.98 -10.05 11.34
N SER A 44 -11.36 -9.09 12.18
CA SER A 44 -10.52 -7.93 12.49
C SER A 44 -9.30 -8.32 13.32
N SER A 45 -8.17 -7.66 13.10
CA SER A 45 -6.96 -7.76 13.90
C SER A 45 -7.19 -7.19 15.30
N ARG A 46 -6.78 -7.95 16.33
CA ARG A 46 -6.88 -7.49 17.73
C ARG A 46 -5.66 -6.71 18.17
N THR A 47 -4.50 -7.00 17.57
CA THR A 47 -3.22 -6.37 17.90
C THR A 47 -2.57 -5.76 16.67
N ILE A 48 -1.70 -4.77 16.89
CA ILE A 48 -0.94 -4.14 15.80
C ILE A 48 -0.02 -5.12 15.08
N ALA A 49 0.55 -6.09 15.79
CA ALA A 49 1.39 -7.12 15.20
C ALA A 49 0.62 -7.97 14.19
N GLN A 50 -0.61 -8.40 14.53
CA GLN A 50 -1.48 -9.13 13.61
C GLN A 50 -1.79 -8.30 12.35
N ALA A 51 -2.16 -7.03 12.53
CA ALA A 51 -2.46 -6.14 11.42
C ALA A 51 -1.24 -5.92 10.52
N HIS A 52 -0.04 -5.79 11.11
CA HIS A 52 1.21 -5.64 10.38
C HIS A 52 1.56 -6.90 9.56
N PHE A 53 1.44 -8.10 10.13
CA PHE A 53 1.66 -9.34 9.38
C PHE A 53 0.68 -9.49 8.21
N ARG A 54 -0.58 -9.06 8.39
CA ARG A 54 -1.57 -9.04 7.33
C ARG A 54 -1.20 -8.05 6.21
N ALA A 55 -0.77 -6.84 6.58
CA ALA A 55 -0.28 -5.86 5.62
C ALA A 55 0.94 -6.37 4.84
N LEU A 56 1.89 -7.03 5.51
CA LEU A 56 3.05 -7.65 4.86
C LEU A 56 2.66 -8.75 3.86
N ARG A 57 1.63 -9.56 4.17
CA ARG A 57 1.11 -10.55 3.22
C ARG A 57 0.52 -9.89 1.99
N CYS A 58 -0.31 -8.87 2.19
CA CYS A 58 -0.90 -8.10 1.09
C CYS A 58 0.20 -7.50 0.21
N TYR A 59 1.19 -6.85 0.82
CA TYR A 59 2.35 -6.29 0.11
C TYR A 59 3.10 -7.33 -0.73
N ARG A 60 3.47 -8.48 -0.13
CA ARG A 60 4.17 -9.56 -0.86
C ARG A 60 3.36 -10.08 -2.03
N HIS A 61 2.05 -10.17 -1.87
CA HIS A 61 1.14 -10.60 -2.92
C HIS A 61 1.10 -9.57 -4.07
N TYR A 62 1.01 -8.30 -3.73
CA TYR A 62 1.09 -7.19 -4.68
C TYR A 62 2.41 -7.19 -5.46
N CYS A 63 3.55 -7.37 -4.79
CA CYS A 63 4.87 -7.45 -5.43
C CYS A 63 4.99 -8.60 -6.45
N ARG A 64 4.31 -9.73 -6.22
CA ARG A 64 4.27 -10.85 -7.19
C ARG A 64 3.41 -10.53 -8.40
N MET A 65 2.40 -9.67 -8.25
CA MET A 65 1.56 -9.23 -9.35
C MET A 65 2.16 -8.13 -10.21
N VAL A 66 3.15 -7.37 -9.70
CA VAL A 66 3.75 -6.24 -10.44
C VAL A 66 4.18 -6.58 -11.87
N PRO A 67 4.90 -7.68 -12.14
CA PRO A 67 5.30 -8.04 -13.51
C PRO A 67 4.10 -8.20 -14.46
N TRP A 68 3.05 -8.86 -13.97
CA TRP A 68 1.82 -9.06 -14.74
C TRP A 68 1.09 -7.74 -15.00
N MET A 69 1.01 -6.85 -14.00
CA MET A 69 0.38 -5.53 -14.15
C MET A 69 1.12 -4.65 -15.18
N ILE A 70 2.45 -4.62 -15.15
CA ILE A 70 3.24 -3.82 -16.10
C ILE A 70 3.01 -4.32 -17.53
N LYS A 71 2.96 -5.65 -17.72
CA LYS A 71 2.73 -6.26 -19.03
C LYS A 71 1.33 -5.97 -19.56
N ILE A 72 0.29 -6.06 -18.74
CA ILE A 72 -1.10 -5.93 -19.20
C ILE A 72 -1.50 -4.49 -19.53
N TYR A 73 -0.91 -3.52 -18.82
CA TYR A 73 -1.13 -2.09 -19.07
C TYR A 73 -0.04 -1.46 -19.95
N SER A 74 0.82 -2.27 -20.57
CA SER A 74 1.91 -1.81 -21.46
C SER A 74 2.81 -0.74 -20.82
N MET A 75 3.08 -0.83 -19.52
CA MET A 75 3.87 0.18 -18.77
C MET A 75 5.39 -0.03 -18.89
N ASN A 76 5.83 -0.97 -19.73
CA ASN A 76 7.24 -1.36 -19.87
C ASN A 76 8.14 -0.19 -20.31
N GLU A 77 7.58 0.79 -21.04
CA GLU A 77 8.30 1.97 -21.51
C GLU A 77 8.51 3.02 -20.40
N SER A 78 7.61 3.05 -19.42
CA SER A 78 7.61 4.09 -18.37
C SER A 78 8.51 3.76 -17.19
N PHE A 79 8.56 2.49 -16.76
CA PHE A 79 9.38 2.08 -15.61
C PHE A 79 9.66 0.58 -15.60
N THR A 80 10.79 0.22 -14.99
CA THR A 80 11.18 -1.18 -14.80
C THR A 80 10.42 -1.83 -13.64
N GLU A 81 10.27 -3.15 -13.64
CA GLU A 81 9.62 -3.87 -12.54
C GLU A 81 10.26 -3.61 -11.17
N ALA A 82 11.58 -3.47 -11.16
CA ALA A 82 12.33 -3.19 -9.94
C ALA A 82 12.00 -1.79 -9.38
N GLU A 83 11.80 -0.80 -10.25
CA GLU A 83 11.40 0.54 -9.87
C GLU A 83 9.94 0.58 -9.39
N ALA A 84 9.05 -0.10 -10.08
CA ALA A 84 7.65 -0.24 -9.65
C ALA A 84 7.54 -0.84 -8.24
N LYS A 85 8.30 -1.91 -7.96
CA LYS A 85 8.36 -2.51 -6.62
C LYS A 85 8.91 -1.54 -5.57
N LYS A 86 9.89 -0.70 -5.93
CA LYS A 86 10.43 0.35 -5.03
C LYS A 86 9.39 1.44 -4.76
N ASN A 87 8.65 1.89 -5.77
CA ASN A 87 7.61 2.90 -5.63
C ASN A 87 6.45 2.38 -4.76
N LEU A 88 6.00 1.15 -5.03
CA LEU A 88 5.02 0.44 -4.20
C LEU A 88 5.47 0.35 -2.73
N ALA A 89 6.74 0.04 -2.48
CA ALA A 89 7.29 0.00 -1.12
C ALA A 89 7.25 1.37 -0.42
N ARG A 90 7.39 2.49 -1.17
CA ARG A 90 7.26 3.84 -0.61
C ARG A 90 5.84 4.12 -0.16
N HIS A 91 4.84 3.83 -1.00
CA HIS A 91 3.42 3.93 -0.61
C HIS A 91 3.15 3.19 0.70
N TRP A 92 3.67 1.98 0.84
CA TRP A 92 3.51 1.19 2.05
C TRP A 92 4.19 1.80 3.28
N ARG A 93 5.39 2.37 3.11
CA ARG A 93 6.14 3.02 4.18
C ARG A 93 5.49 4.33 4.64
N HIS A 94 4.81 5.05 3.75
CA HIS A 94 4.06 6.25 4.15
C HIS A 94 2.97 5.94 5.19
N ALA A 95 2.33 4.77 5.08
CA ALA A 95 1.32 4.31 6.03
C ALA A 95 1.89 3.71 7.33
N ASN A 96 3.22 3.57 7.48
CA ASN A 96 3.85 2.91 8.64
C ASN A 96 3.69 3.68 9.98
N LYS A 97 3.24 4.93 9.92
CA LYS A 97 2.97 5.77 11.10
C LYS A 97 1.67 5.40 11.81
N VAL A 98 0.78 4.65 11.15
CA VAL A 98 -0.52 4.28 11.71
C VAL A 98 -0.34 3.26 12.84
N ARG A 99 -0.92 3.56 14.01
CA ARG A 99 -0.88 2.70 15.21
C ARG A 99 -2.19 1.99 15.51
N ASN A 100 -3.29 2.42 14.91
CA ASN A 100 -4.59 1.80 15.11
C ASN A 100 -4.73 0.54 14.22
N PRO A 101 -4.88 -0.67 14.81
CA PRO A 101 -4.98 -1.91 14.04
C PRO A 101 -6.19 -1.96 13.11
N ALA A 102 -7.32 -1.33 13.48
CA ALA A 102 -8.51 -1.30 12.64
C ALA A 102 -8.29 -0.47 11.36
N VAL A 103 -7.52 0.62 11.45
CA VAL A 103 -7.17 1.45 10.30
C VAL A 103 -6.22 0.69 9.36
N VAL A 104 -5.26 -0.04 9.92
CA VAL A 104 -4.36 -0.90 9.11
C VAL A 104 -5.15 -2.00 8.41
N ASP A 105 -6.12 -2.62 9.08
CA ASP A 105 -6.99 -3.61 8.45
C ASP A 105 -7.82 -3.03 7.31
N ALA A 106 -8.47 -1.88 7.53
CA ALA A 106 -9.26 -1.21 6.50
C ALA A 106 -8.39 -0.85 5.28
N MET A 107 -7.17 -0.37 5.53
CA MET A 107 -6.19 -0.13 4.48
C MET A 107 -5.88 -1.42 3.70
N VAL A 108 -5.63 -2.53 4.39
CA VAL A 108 -5.38 -3.82 3.72
C VAL A 108 -6.57 -4.28 2.90
N THR A 109 -7.80 -4.11 3.39
CA THR A 109 -9.02 -4.40 2.64
C THR A 109 -9.09 -3.57 1.36
N SER A 110 -8.87 -2.24 1.43
CA SER A 110 -8.88 -1.39 0.24
C SER A 110 -7.80 -1.76 -0.78
N TRP A 111 -6.62 -2.20 -0.33
CA TRP A 111 -5.57 -2.69 -1.24
C TRP A 111 -5.97 -3.98 -1.95
N TYR A 112 -6.64 -4.89 -1.26
CA TYR A 112 -7.12 -6.14 -1.84
C TYR A 112 -8.26 -5.92 -2.84
N GLU A 113 -9.22 -5.06 -2.50
CA GLU A 113 -10.29 -4.64 -3.42
C GLU A 113 -9.72 -4.02 -4.68
N ARG A 114 -8.80 -3.06 -4.52
CA ARG A 114 -8.14 -2.42 -5.64
C ARG A 114 -7.40 -3.42 -6.53
N MET A 115 -6.65 -4.33 -5.92
CA MET A 115 -5.95 -5.38 -6.64
C MET A 115 -6.92 -6.30 -7.39
N GLN A 116 -8.09 -6.59 -6.83
CA GLN A 116 -9.11 -7.39 -7.49
C GLN A 116 -9.68 -6.66 -8.72
N ASN A 117 -9.94 -5.36 -8.61
CA ASN A 117 -10.39 -4.53 -9.74
C ASN A 117 -9.34 -4.55 -10.87
N ILE A 118 -8.06 -4.46 -10.50
CA ILE A 118 -6.94 -4.56 -11.46
C ILE A 118 -6.91 -5.94 -12.14
N LYS A 119 -7.12 -7.04 -11.40
CA LYS A 119 -7.20 -8.39 -11.98
C LYS A 119 -8.35 -8.55 -12.96
N GLN A 120 -9.48 -7.92 -12.66
CA GLN A 120 -10.68 -7.99 -13.49
C GLN A 120 -10.60 -7.06 -14.71
N LEU A 121 -9.50 -6.33 -14.89
CA LEU A 121 -9.32 -5.33 -15.94
C LEU A 121 -10.45 -4.28 -15.94
N ASP A 122 -10.94 -3.97 -14.74
CA ASP A 122 -11.97 -2.96 -14.55
C ASP A 122 -11.45 -1.57 -14.94
N ILE A 123 -12.34 -0.65 -15.31
CA ILE A 123 -12.02 0.72 -15.73
C ILE A 123 -11.24 1.49 -14.64
N TRP A 124 -11.52 1.20 -13.36
CA TRP A 124 -10.80 1.75 -12.22
C TRP A 124 -9.45 1.07 -11.98
N GLY A 125 -9.24 -0.12 -12.56
CA GLY A 125 -7.95 -0.79 -12.62
C GLY A 125 -6.91 -0.02 -13.45
N GLY A 126 -7.32 0.85 -14.36
CA GLY A 126 -6.41 1.71 -15.13
C GLY A 126 -5.61 2.71 -14.28
N GLN A 127 -6.04 2.97 -13.04
CA GLN A 127 -5.33 3.88 -12.13
C GLN A 127 -4.03 3.30 -11.56
N VAL A 128 -3.56 2.12 -11.99
CA VAL A 128 -2.32 1.45 -11.54
C VAL A 128 -1.06 2.34 -11.59
N TYR A 129 -1.05 3.33 -12.47
CA TYR A 129 0.05 4.30 -12.58
C TYR A 129 0.27 5.11 -11.29
N ASP A 130 -0.76 5.38 -10.50
CA ASP A 130 -0.61 6.13 -9.25
C ASP A 130 0.19 5.37 -8.18
N LEU A 131 0.33 4.05 -8.34
CA LEU A 131 0.87 3.13 -7.36
C LEU A 131 2.23 2.59 -7.77
N LEU A 132 2.36 2.26 -9.06
CA LEU A 132 3.61 1.74 -9.62
C LEU A 132 4.47 2.86 -10.19
N GLY A 133 3.84 3.95 -10.63
CA GLY A 133 4.51 5.06 -11.27
C GLY A 133 5.45 5.83 -10.34
N PRO A 134 6.34 6.64 -10.93
CA PRO A 134 7.22 7.52 -10.20
C PRO A 134 6.41 8.53 -9.35
N GLN A 135 6.77 8.70 -8.08
CA GLN A 135 6.05 9.58 -7.15
C GLN A 135 6.57 11.02 -7.16
N SER A 136 7.83 11.22 -7.55
CA SER A 136 8.42 12.57 -7.66
C SER A 136 8.65 12.95 -9.11
N LYS A 137 8.60 14.25 -9.36
CA LYS A 137 8.91 14.82 -10.67
C LYS A 137 10.31 14.42 -11.13
N GLU A 138 11.29 14.29 -10.22
CA GLU A 138 12.63 13.82 -10.58
C GLU A 138 12.65 12.38 -11.09
N GLN A 139 11.73 11.52 -10.65
CA GLN A 139 11.67 10.15 -11.12
C GLN A 139 11.04 10.01 -12.52
N TYR A 140 10.16 10.94 -12.92
CA TYR A 140 9.63 11.03 -14.29
C TYR A 140 10.69 11.48 -15.31
N ILE A 141 11.66 12.28 -14.88
CA ILE A 141 12.68 12.93 -15.74
C ILE A 141 13.71 11.94 -16.31
N LYS A 142 13.71 10.66 -15.92
CA LYS A 142 14.68 9.68 -16.45
C LYS A 142 14.67 9.55 -17.97
N THR A 143 13.53 9.80 -18.62
CA THR A 143 13.36 9.68 -20.08
C THR A 143 13.25 11.01 -20.80
N GLU A 144 12.88 12.10 -20.10
CA GLU A 144 12.69 13.42 -20.72
C GLU A 144 13.59 14.49 -20.08
N GLY A 145 14.62 14.90 -20.83
CA GLY A 145 15.20 16.24 -20.73
C GLY A 145 16.31 16.43 -19.70
N TYR A 146 17.49 15.87 -19.95
CA TYR A 146 18.73 16.45 -19.42
C TYR A 146 18.93 17.83 -20.05
N SER A 147 18.59 18.90 -19.32
CA SER A 147 18.89 20.27 -19.73
C SER A 147 20.30 20.63 -19.27
N PHE A 148 21.26 20.62 -20.20
CA PHE A 148 22.63 21.06 -19.96
C PHE A 148 22.70 22.45 -19.30
N TYR A 149 21.80 23.35 -19.69
CA TYR A 149 21.71 24.70 -19.15
C TYR A 149 21.22 24.74 -17.71
N ASP A 150 20.33 23.84 -17.30
CA ASP A 150 19.93 23.73 -15.89
C ASP A 150 21.08 23.23 -15.04
N ASP A 151 21.88 22.27 -15.54
CA ASP A 151 23.02 21.75 -14.81
C ASP A 151 24.08 22.84 -14.59
N ALA A 152 24.40 23.61 -15.64
CA ALA A 152 25.28 24.77 -15.53
C ALA A 152 24.72 25.87 -14.59
N LYS A 153 23.41 26.14 -14.64
CA LYS A 153 22.74 27.15 -13.81
C LYS A 153 22.67 26.75 -12.34
N TYR A 154 22.57 25.46 -12.03
CA TYR A 154 22.39 24.95 -10.66
C TYR A 154 23.64 24.30 -10.07
N LYS A 155 24.75 24.19 -10.82
CA LYS A 155 26.02 23.66 -10.32
C LYS A 155 26.53 24.46 -9.12
N GLY A 156 26.83 23.77 -8.03
CA GLY A 156 27.35 24.37 -6.79
C GLY A 156 26.34 25.19 -5.97
N LYS A 157 25.07 25.29 -6.38
CA LYS A 157 24.03 26.03 -5.64
C LYS A 157 23.35 25.13 -4.61
N SER A 158 22.94 25.71 -3.48
CA SER A 158 22.18 24.99 -2.45
C SER A 158 20.79 24.59 -2.97
N GLU A 159 20.22 23.53 -2.39
CA GLU A 159 18.90 23.00 -2.78
C GLU A 159 17.80 24.05 -2.66
N PHE A 160 17.86 24.87 -1.61
CA PHE A 160 16.99 26.05 -1.43
C PHE A 160 17.08 27.04 -2.61
N VAL A 161 18.28 27.36 -3.09
CA VAL A 161 18.47 28.32 -4.19
C VAL A 161 18.00 27.73 -5.52
N LYS A 162 18.20 26.42 -5.72
CA LYS A 162 17.64 25.70 -6.88
C LYS A 162 16.11 25.78 -6.88
N ASP A 163 15.48 25.53 -5.73
CA ASP A 163 14.02 25.61 -5.57
C ASP A 163 13.47 27.02 -5.75
N PHE A 164 14.21 28.02 -5.26
CA PHE A 164 13.87 29.43 -5.42
C PHE A 164 13.85 29.83 -6.91
N TYR A 165 14.89 29.47 -7.67
CA TYR A 165 14.97 29.76 -9.10
C TYR A 165 13.98 28.96 -9.96
N LYS A 166 13.58 27.77 -9.52
CA LYS A 166 12.52 26.98 -10.15
C LYS A 166 11.12 27.51 -9.84
N GLY A 167 10.98 28.47 -8.91
CA GLY A 167 9.72 29.15 -8.60
C GLY A 167 8.65 28.27 -7.96
N GLY A 168 9.04 27.17 -7.30
CA GLY A 168 8.13 26.05 -7.00
C GLY A 168 7.32 26.12 -5.70
N ARG A 169 7.56 27.09 -4.79
CA ARG A 169 6.78 27.17 -3.55
C ARG A 169 5.49 27.99 -3.78
N LYS A 170 4.40 27.31 -4.12
CA LYS A 170 3.07 27.81 -3.72
C LYS A 170 3.02 27.82 -2.19
N ALA A 171 2.47 28.87 -1.60
CA ALA A 171 2.11 28.89 -0.20
C ALA A 171 1.24 27.65 0.09
N MET A 172 1.64 26.83 1.06
CA MET A 172 0.78 25.78 1.59
C MET A 172 -0.33 26.46 2.38
N TYR A 173 -1.46 26.75 1.71
CA TYR A 173 -2.76 26.91 2.34
C TYR A 173 -3.55 25.62 2.10
#